data_AF-A0A239PAH6-F1
#
_entry.id   AF-A0A239PAH6-F1
#
_cell.length_a   1.000
_cell.length_b   1.000
_cell.length_c   1.000
_cell.angle_alpha   90.00
_cell.angle_beta   90.00
_cell.angle_gamma   90.00
#
_symmetry.space_group_name_H-M   'P 1'
#
loop_
_entity.id
_entity.type
_entity.pdbx_description
1 polymer ?
#
loop_
_entity_poly.entity_id
_entity_poly.type
_entity_poly.pdbx_seq_one_letter_code
_entity_poly.pdbx_strand_id
1 'polypeptide(L)'
;MNLAFPAIWLRDNCPCPECRDPRNDQKLFGITDLDPKVEIVGVDGPIVTFSDGHTSRFDPAWLAAHTLDGTAYDDRTEDAKELWAAITPPEGNWRRFLADPSHREECLDAVLRTGFVLLREVPVEPGTVLEVAGAFGYVRETNYGKLFDVRVEATPVNLAFTGLPITPHTDNPYRDPVPTVQLLHCLSNAVEGGESGLVDGFHAASLLRAEDPGAFELLARTPVTFRYGDAGTELTASRPMIGLDPLGRIREVRFNNRSLRPVRLPYERTEAFYAAYRAFAEILYRPELQVNFRLGPGDCVIFDNTRILHARTGFADSGDRHLQGCYADLDGFAGNLAVLRRRNAVIANLRALFEGPGADDYLGEEVTQAAHMLQAAASAREAGASPGLVAAALLHDVGHFTGEVTGHDLMGGTDNRHSHVGADWLGQWFGPQVTEPIRLHVAAKRYLCAVESSYYDLLSEASRYTLGVQGGPMGPDEVAGFDAEPYAQDAVRLRRWDDEAKEPDRVVPGFEDYTALLYQLIR
;
A
#
# COMPACT_ATOMS: atom_id res chain seq x y z
N MET A 1 12.31 -14.51 21.20
CA MET A 1 11.49 -13.78 22.20
C MET A 1 10.35 -14.69 22.62
N ASN A 2 10.01 -14.74 23.90
CA ASN A 2 8.83 -15.48 24.36
C ASN A 2 7.62 -14.55 24.19
N LEU A 3 6.83 -14.75 23.13
CA LEU A 3 5.63 -13.95 22.89
C LEU A 3 4.52 -14.40 23.86
N ALA A 4 3.82 -13.46 24.50
CA ALA A 4 2.77 -13.75 25.46
C ALA A 4 1.50 -12.97 25.11
N PHE A 5 0.38 -13.70 24.98
CA PHE A 5 -0.92 -13.13 24.61
C PHE A 5 -2.01 -13.61 25.58
N PRO A 6 -2.89 -12.73 26.06
CA PRO A 6 -4.08 -13.12 26.82
C PRO A 6 -5.02 -14.00 26.00
N ALA A 7 -5.64 -15.00 26.64
CA ALA A 7 -6.62 -15.89 26.01
C ALA A 7 -7.76 -15.12 25.34
N ILE A 8 -8.34 -14.14 26.04
CA ILE A 8 -9.40 -13.28 25.50
C ILE A 8 -8.97 -12.50 24.26
N TRP A 9 -7.71 -12.05 24.20
CA TRP A 9 -7.18 -11.32 23.06
C TRP A 9 -7.03 -12.24 21.84
N LEU A 10 -6.49 -13.45 22.03
CA LEU A 10 -6.39 -14.43 20.95
C LEU A 10 -7.80 -14.81 20.45
N ARG A 11 -8.74 -15.08 21.37
CA ARG A 11 -10.10 -15.47 21.02
C ARG A 11 -10.85 -14.38 20.25
N ASP A 12 -10.70 -13.11 20.66
CA ASP A 12 -11.28 -11.95 19.99
C ASP A 12 -10.62 -11.64 18.63
N ASN A 13 -9.41 -12.14 18.40
CA ASN A 13 -8.69 -11.98 17.14
C ASN A 13 -8.54 -13.28 16.35
N CYS A 14 -9.43 -14.25 16.59
CA CYS A 14 -9.44 -15.50 15.83
C CYS A 14 -9.57 -15.21 14.31
N PRO A 15 -8.64 -15.68 13.46
CA PRO A 15 -8.67 -15.45 12.02
C PRO A 15 -9.54 -16.47 11.25
N CYS A 16 -10.23 -17.39 11.94
CA CYS A 16 -10.97 -18.46 11.26
C CYS A 16 -12.20 -17.90 10.52
N PRO A 17 -12.68 -18.59 9.46
CA PRO A 17 -13.84 -18.14 8.68
C PRO A 17 -15.16 -18.04 9.45
N GLU A 18 -15.26 -18.67 10.63
CA GLU A 18 -16.42 -18.53 11.52
C GLU A 18 -16.38 -17.22 12.33
N CYS A 19 -15.17 -16.71 12.58
CA CYS A 19 -14.93 -15.52 13.39
C CYS A 19 -14.73 -14.27 12.53
N ARG A 20 -14.25 -14.41 11.29
CA ARG A 20 -14.02 -13.32 10.34
C ARG A 20 -14.50 -13.68 8.94
N ASP A 21 -15.13 -12.73 8.25
CA ASP A 21 -15.57 -12.95 6.87
C ASP A 21 -14.32 -13.07 5.95
N PRO A 22 -14.16 -14.18 5.21
CA PRO A 22 -12.98 -14.42 4.39
C PRO A 22 -12.81 -13.44 3.22
N ARG A 23 -13.80 -12.59 2.93
CA ARG A 23 -13.78 -11.63 1.82
C ARG A 23 -13.41 -10.22 2.25
N ASN A 24 -13.69 -9.85 3.49
CA ASN A 24 -13.52 -8.47 3.96
C ASN A 24 -12.88 -8.34 5.34
N ASP A 25 -12.52 -9.46 5.98
CA ASP A 25 -11.82 -9.53 7.27
C ASP A 25 -12.60 -8.91 8.45
N GLN A 26 -13.90 -8.64 8.28
CA GLN A 26 -14.75 -8.14 9.37
C GLN A 26 -15.09 -9.25 10.35
N LYS A 27 -15.05 -8.92 11.65
CA LYS A 27 -15.49 -9.81 12.73
C LYS A 27 -16.97 -10.15 12.56
N LEU A 28 -17.30 -11.43 12.75
CA LEU A 28 -18.66 -11.97 12.64
C LEU A 28 -19.39 -12.05 13.99
N PHE A 29 -18.77 -11.55 15.06
CA PHE A 29 -19.29 -11.55 16.42
C PHE A 29 -18.97 -10.22 17.12
N GLY A 30 -19.71 -9.91 18.18
CA GLY A 30 -19.45 -8.78 19.08
C GLY A 30 -18.67 -9.21 20.33
N ILE A 31 -17.99 -8.26 20.97
CA ILE A 31 -17.17 -8.54 22.18
C ILE A 31 -17.99 -9.18 23.32
N THR A 32 -19.29 -8.93 23.39
CA THR A 32 -20.20 -9.50 24.39
C THR A 32 -20.59 -10.95 24.13
N ASP A 33 -20.31 -11.47 22.94
CA ASP A 33 -20.56 -12.87 22.60
C ASP A 33 -19.44 -13.79 23.12
N LEU A 34 -18.28 -13.21 23.46
CA LEU A 34 -17.16 -13.95 24.04
C LEU A 34 -17.33 -14.13 25.55
N ASP A 35 -16.92 -15.30 26.05
CA ASP A 35 -16.78 -15.49 27.50
C ASP A 35 -15.65 -14.59 28.03
N PRO A 36 -15.92 -13.64 28.94
CA PRO A 36 -14.89 -12.78 29.51
C PRO A 36 -13.84 -13.55 30.33
N LYS A 37 -14.08 -14.83 30.63
CA LYS A 37 -13.17 -15.73 31.33
C LYS A 37 -12.64 -16.85 30.43
N VAL A 38 -12.67 -16.68 29.11
CA VAL A 38 -12.10 -17.68 28.19
C VAL A 38 -10.64 -17.95 28.55
N GLU A 39 -10.27 -19.24 28.62
CA GLU A 39 -8.93 -19.72 28.92
C GLU A 39 -8.37 -20.50 27.73
N ILE A 40 -7.04 -20.57 27.63
CA ILE A 40 -6.36 -21.47 26.69
C ILE A 40 -6.27 -22.84 27.36
N VAL A 41 -6.92 -23.85 26.78
CA VAL A 41 -6.93 -25.22 27.31
C VAL A 41 -5.98 -26.16 26.56
N GLY A 42 -5.45 -25.74 25.41
CA GLY A 42 -4.46 -26.50 24.65
C GLY A 42 -3.73 -25.67 23.61
N VAL A 43 -2.46 -26.00 23.38
CA VAL A 43 -1.61 -25.41 22.33
C VAL A 43 -0.87 -26.53 21.63
N ASP A 44 -0.98 -26.60 20.31
CA ASP A 44 -0.27 -27.54 19.45
C ASP A 44 0.27 -26.81 18.22
N GLY A 45 1.56 -26.45 18.25
CA GLY A 45 2.17 -25.60 17.24
C GLY A 45 1.40 -24.27 17.08
N PRO A 46 0.89 -23.93 15.88
CA PRO A 46 0.11 -22.71 15.66
C PRO A 46 -1.36 -22.82 16.09
N ILE A 47 -1.79 -23.99 16.60
CA ILE A 47 -3.19 -24.26 16.95
C ILE A 47 -3.40 -23.98 18.44
N VAL A 48 -4.41 -23.18 18.75
CA VAL A 48 -4.84 -22.83 20.10
C VAL A 48 -6.27 -23.29 20.30
N THR A 49 -6.52 -24.02 21.38
CA THR A 49 -7.86 -24.47 21.80
C THR A 49 -8.30 -23.70 23.04
N PHE A 50 -9.53 -23.21 23.03
CA PHE A 50 -10.12 -22.37 24.05
C PHE A 50 -11.14 -23.13 24.92
N SER A 51 -11.39 -22.63 26.13
CA SER A 51 -12.32 -23.23 27.09
C SER A 51 -13.80 -23.24 26.65
N ASP A 52 -14.16 -22.41 25.66
CA ASP A 52 -15.48 -22.40 25.03
C ASP A 52 -15.65 -23.50 23.96
N GLY A 53 -14.62 -24.33 23.76
CA GLY A 53 -14.58 -25.40 22.76
C GLY A 53 -14.13 -24.94 21.37
N HIS A 54 -13.83 -23.66 21.16
CA HIS A 54 -13.34 -23.16 19.88
C HIS A 54 -11.85 -23.50 19.68
N THR A 55 -11.46 -23.73 18.43
CA THR A 55 -10.06 -23.97 18.04
C THR A 55 -9.68 -23.05 16.89
N SER A 56 -8.52 -22.42 16.99
CA SER A 56 -8.03 -21.44 16.03
C SER A 56 -6.57 -21.70 15.68
N ARG A 57 -6.18 -21.43 14.43
CA ARG A 57 -4.79 -21.43 13.99
C ARG A 57 -4.29 -19.99 13.85
N PHE A 58 -3.18 -19.66 14.49
CA PHE A 58 -2.54 -18.34 14.40
C PHE A 58 -1.22 -18.44 13.65
N ASP A 59 -1.01 -17.54 12.69
CA ASP A 59 0.28 -17.39 12.02
C ASP A 59 1.30 -16.80 13.02
N PRO A 60 2.44 -17.48 13.27
CA PRO A 60 3.50 -16.94 14.13
C PRO A 60 4.02 -15.56 13.70
N ALA A 61 4.08 -15.28 12.39
CA ALA A 61 4.49 -13.97 11.88
C ALA A 61 3.45 -12.90 12.21
N TRP A 62 2.16 -13.24 12.09
CA TRP A 62 1.07 -12.36 12.51
C TRP A 62 1.14 -12.07 14.01
N LEU A 63 1.37 -13.09 14.86
CA LEU A 63 1.54 -12.89 16.29
C LEU A 63 2.73 -11.98 16.60
N ALA A 64 3.88 -12.21 15.97
CA ALA A 64 5.07 -11.38 16.15
C ALA A 64 4.83 -9.91 15.74
N ALA A 65 4.00 -9.66 14.73
CA ALA A 65 3.62 -8.31 14.30
C ALA A 65 2.62 -7.61 15.24
N HIS A 66 1.99 -8.33 16.17
CA HIS A 66 0.96 -7.81 17.08
C HIS A 66 1.37 -7.92 18.55
N THR A 67 2.66 -7.80 18.85
CA THR A 67 3.17 -7.83 20.23
C THR A 67 2.47 -6.82 21.13
N LEU A 68 2.11 -7.25 22.34
CA LEU A 68 1.40 -6.44 23.33
C LEU A 68 2.38 -5.62 24.19
N ASP A 69 3.31 -4.91 23.55
CA ASP A 69 4.31 -4.07 24.22
C ASP A 69 3.79 -2.66 24.58
N GLY A 70 2.52 -2.38 24.24
CA GLY A 70 1.88 -1.09 24.50
C GLY A 70 2.26 0.01 23.52
N THR A 71 2.99 -0.32 22.44
CA THR A 71 3.25 0.62 21.35
C THR A 71 1.98 0.78 20.51
N ALA A 72 1.15 1.77 20.83
CA ALA A 72 0.02 2.11 19.98
C ALA A 72 0.56 2.64 18.65
N TYR A 73 0.41 1.87 17.58
CA TYR A 73 0.84 2.28 16.25
C TYR A 73 -0.16 3.27 15.67
N ASP A 74 0.27 4.51 15.49
CA ASP A 74 -0.48 5.52 14.76
C ASP A 74 0.45 6.13 13.71
N ASP A 75 0.25 5.70 12.47
CA ASP A 75 1.09 6.01 11.32
C ASP A 75 1.10 7.50 10.93
N ARG A 76 0.25 8.33 11.55
CA ARG A 76 0.26 9.79 11.34
C ARG A 76 0.97 10.57 12.44
N THR A 77 1.43 9.93 13.51
CA THR A 77 2.23 10.60 14.56
C THR A 77 3.68 10.77 14.14
N GLU A 78 4.38 11.68 14.79
CA GLU A 78 5.81 11.93 14.62
C GLU A 78 6.69 10.68 14.69
N ASP A 79 6.31 9.68 15.51
CA ASP A 79 7.06 8.42 15.66
C ASP A 79 7.11 7.60 14.36
N ALA A 80 6.12 7.76 13.49
CA ALA A 80 6.05 7.08 12.20
C ALA A 80 6.64 7.91 11.05
N LYS A 81 7.20 9.09 11.35
CA LYS A 81 7.70 10.04 10.35
C LYS A 81 9.22 10.18 10.40
N GLU A 82 9.80 10.48 9.25
CA GLU A 82 11.17 11.01 9.18
C GLU A 82 11.11 12.53 9.28
N LEU A 83 11.40 13.08 10.47
CA LEU A 83 11.44 14.52 10.72
C LEU A 83 12.70 15.14 10.12
N TRP A 84 12.57 16.32 9.51
CA TRP A 84 13.70 16.97 8.83
C TRP A 84 13.79 18.48 9.07
N ALA A 85 15.03 18.98 9.09
CA ALA A 85 15.35 20.41 9.00
C ALA A 85 15.57 20.84 7.54
N ALA A 86 16.35 20.04 6.82
CA ALA A 86 16.54 20.15 5.38
C ALA A 86 16.47 18.75 4.77
N ILE A 87 15.90 18.65 3.58
CA ILE A 87 15.80 17.40 2.82
C ILE A 87 15.90 17.71 1.33
N THR A 88 16.55 16.84 0.56
CA THR A 88 16.42 16.86 -0.89
C THR A 88 15.00 16.45 -1.25
N PRO A 89 14.22 17.28 -1.97
CA PRO A 89 12.85 16.94 -2.34
C PRO A 89 12.77 15.55 -2.97
N PRO A 90 11.97 14.61 -2.42
CA PRO A 90 11.73 13.36 -3.10
C PRO A 90 10.94 13.64 -4.38
N GLU A 91 11.37 13.01 -5.48
CA GLU A 91 10.81 13.24 -6.80
C GLU A 91 10.27 11.94 -7.41
N GLY A 92 9.21 12.08 -8.21
CA GLY A 92 8.66 10.99 -9.00
C GLY A 92 8.32 11.45 -10.41
N ASN A 93 8.25 10.53 -11.37
CA ASN A 93 7.78 10.82 -12.72
C ASN A 93 6.32 10.39 -12.87
N TRP A 94 5.45 11.26 -13.41
CA TRP A 94 4.02 10.99 -13.54
C TRP A 94 3.70 9.75 -14.40
N ARG A 95 4.39 9.56 -15.53
CA ARG A 95 4.15 8.39 -16.39
C ARG A 95 4.51 7.09 -15.68
N ARG A 96 5.65 7.08 -14.96
CA ARG A 96 6.05 5.93 -14.14
C ARG A 96 5.10 5.71 -12.97
N PHE A 97 4.64 6.78 -12.31
CA PHE A 97 3.63 6.68 -11.26
C PHE A 97 2.36 5.96 -11.75
N LEU A 98 1.96 6.15 -13.02
CA LEU A 98 0.82 5.45 -13.60
C LEU A 98 1.12 3.99 -14.00
N ALA A 99 2.32 3.71 -14.50
CA ALA A 99 2.66 2.42 -15.12
C ALA A 99 3.40 1.42 -14.22
N ASP A 100 4.13 1.90 -13.22
CA ASP A 100 5.07 1.13 -12.38
C ASP A 100 4.59 1.16 -10.92
N PRO A 101 4.01 0.06 -10.40
CA PRO A 101 3.51 -0.01 -9.03
C PRO A 101 4.57 0.22 -7.95
N SER A 102 5.83 -0.16 -8.21
CA SER A 102 6.94 0.08 -7.27
C SER A 102 7.29 1.56 -7.21
N HIS A 103 7.39 2.22 -8.37
CA HIS A 103 7.58 3.68 -8.43
C HIS A 103 6.42 4.44 -7.79
N ARG A 104 5.19 3.95 -7.97
CA ARG A 104 4.01 4.50 -7.27
C ARG A 104 4.14 4.33 -5.77
N GLU A 105 4.53 3.15 -5.29
CA GLU A 105 4.75 2.89 -3.86
C GLU A 105 5.75 3.89 -3.26
N GLU A 106 6.91 4.08 -3.90
CA GLU A 106 7.96 5.02 -3.47
C GLU A 106 7.43 6.45 -3.34
N CYS A 107 6.64 6.91 -4.32
CA CYS A 107 6.07 8.26 -4.30
C CYS A 107 5.04 8.44 -3.17
N LEU A 108 4.18 7.45 -2.94
CA LEU A 108 3.18 7.49 -1.87
C LEU A 108 3.83 7.37 -0.49
N ASP A 109 4.85 6.50 -0.34
CA ASP A 109 5.65 6.39 0.88
C ASP A 109 6.34 7.70 1.20
N ALA A 110 6.91 8.40 0.21
CA ALA A 110 7.54 9.70 0.43
C ALA A 110 6.56 10.69 1.10
N VAL A 111 5.32 10.79 0.63
CA VAL A 111 4.30 11.65 1.25
C VAL A 111 4.03 11.22 2.70
N LEU A 112 3.88 9.93 2.98
CA LEU A 112 3.58 9.47 4.34
C LEU A 112 4.79 9.55 5.28
N ARG A 113 6.01 9.36 4.79
CA ARG A 113 7.25 9.31 5.60
C ARG A 113 7.85 10.69 5.81
N THR A 114 8.08 11.43 4.73
CA THR A 114 8.74 12.76 4.76
C THR A 114 7.75 13.91 4.68
N GLY A 115 6.50 13.65 4.29
CA GLY A 115 5.42 14.64 4.28
C GLY A 115 5.12 15.23 2.90
N PHE A 116 5.93 14.97 1.86
CA PHE A 116 5.67 15.49 0.51
C PHE A 116 6.39 14.72 -0.60
N VAL A 117 5.99 14.95 -1.85
CA VAL A 117 6.68 14.50 -3.08
C VAL A 117 6.47 15.52 -4.21
N LEU A 118 7.48 15.66 -5.08
CA LEU A 118 7.40 16.39 -6.35
C LEU A 118 7.19 15.43 -7.51
N LEU A 119 5.99 15.41 -8.09
CA LEU A 119 5.73 14.69 -9.34
C LEU A 119 6.08 15.56 -10.54
N ARG A 120 7.02 15.08 -11.34
CA ARG A 120 7.52 15.68 -12.58
C ARG A 120 6.74 15.17 -13.78
N GLU A 121 6.74 15.96 -14.84
CA GLU A 121 6.14 15.63 -16.14
C GLU A 121 4.63 15.33 -16.10
N VAL A 122 3.91 15.99 -15.18
CA VAL A 122 2.44 16.00 -15.20
C VAL A 122 1.98 16.82 -16.42
N PRO A 123 0.99 16.34 -17.21
CA PRO A 123 0.48 17.07 -18.38
C PRO A 123 0.03 18.49 -18.04
N VAL A 124 0.54 19.47 -18.78
CA VAL A 124 0.27 20.91 -18.63
C VAL A 124 -1.10 21.26 -19.23
N GLU A 125 -2.15 20.66 -18.67
CA GLU A 125 -3.53 20.83 -19.08
C GLU A 125 -4.40 21.21 -17.86
N PRO A 126 -5.39 22.10 -18.02
CA PRO A 126 -6.29 22.44 -16.92
C PRO A 126 -7.06 21.21 -16.43
N GLY A 127 -7.05 20.97 -15.12
CA GLY A 127 -7.78 19.87 -14.47
C GLY A 127 -6.94 18.64 -14.18
N THR A 128 -5.72 18.50 -14.73
CA THR A 128 -4.86 17.32 -14.50
C THR A 128 -4.54 17.09 -13.02
N VAL A 129 -4.55 18.13 -12.18
CA VAL A 129 -4.37 17.98 -10.72
C VAL A 129 -5.44 17.09 -10.08
N LEU A 130 -6.65 17.04 -10.65
CA LEU A 130 -7.72 16.14 -10.21
C LEU A 130 -7.45 14.69 -10.61
N GLU A 131 -6.82 14.46 -11.76
CA GLU A 131 -6.39 13.12 -12.21
C GLU A 131 -5.28 12.60 -11.31
N VAL A 132 -4.32 13.47 -10.95
CA VAL A 132 -3.27 13.14 -9.97
C VAL A 132 -3.89 12.72 -8.64
N ALA A 133 -4.85 13.50 -8.12
CA ALA A 133 -5.57 13.16 -6.89
C ALA A 133 -6.35 11.83 -7.01
N GLY A 134 -7.03 11.62 -8.13
CA GLY A 134 -7.78 10.39 -8.41
C GLY A 134 -6.92 9.14 -8.55
N ALA A 135 -5.63 9.28 -8.84
CA ALA A 135 -4.72 8.14 -9.00
C ALA A 135 -4.30 7.48 -7.67
N PHE A 136 -4.44 8.18 -6.54
CA PHE A 136 -4.13 7.65 -5.21
C PHE A 136 -5.31 7.69 -4.23
N GLY A 137 -6.34 8.50 -4.48
CA GLY A 137 -7.44 8.68 -3.53
C GLY A 137 -8.60 9.47 -4.12
N TYR A 138 -9.22 10.30 -3.28
CA TYR A 138 -10.40 11.07 -3.64
C TYR A 138 -10.18 12.56 -3.41
N VAL A 139 -10.69 13.36 -4.33
CA VAL A 139 -10.67 14.82 -4.21
C VAL A 139 -11.65 15.25 -3.11
N ARG A 140 -11.17 16.09 -2.19
CA ARG A 140 -12.02 16.81 -1.25
C ARG A 140 -12.56 18.08 -1.89
N GLU A 141 -13.82 18.01 -2.29
CA GLU A 141 -14.56 19.18 -2.76
C GLU A 141 -14.82 20.19 -1.62
N THR A 142 -14.65 21.47 -1.92
CA THR A 142 -14.85 22.57 -0.96
C THR A 142 -15.75 23.66 -1.57
N ASN A 143 -16.01 24.75 -0.85
CA ASN A 143 -16.67 25.93 -1.42
C ASN A 143 -15.84 26.61 -2.53
N TYR A 144 -14.55 26.28 -2.66
CA TYR A 144 -13.74 26.69 -3.82
C TYR A 144 -13.95 25.80 -5.05
N GLY A 145 -14.75 24.73 -4.93
CA GLY A 145 -14.92 23.68 -5.92
C GLY A 145 -14.00 22.48 -5.67
N LYS A 146 -13.88 21.62 -6.69
CA LYS A 146 -12.96 20.47 -6.70
C LYS A 146 -11.50 20.89 -6.92
N LEU A 147 -11.30 21.99 -7.63
CA LEU A 147 -10.01 22.62 -7.87
C LEU A 147 -10.14 24.13 -7.67
N PHE A 148 -9.01 24.80 -7.45
CA PHE A 148 -8.92 26.25 -7.40
C PHE A 148 -7.70 26.74 -8.19
N ASP A 149 -7.82 27.90 -8.83
CA ASP A 149 -6.73 28.55 -9.56
C ASP A 149 -5.93 29.46 -8.61
N VAL A 150 -4.60 29.41 -8.71
CA VAL A 150 -3.67 30.34 -8.06
C VAL A 150 -2.99 31.15 -9.14
N ARG A 151 -3.55 32.33 -9.41
CA ARG A 151 -3.08 33.33 -10.38
C ARG A 151 -2.87 34.68 -9.69
N VAL A 152 -2.06 35.54 -10.32
CA VAL A 152 -1.98 36.95 -9.91
C VAL A 152 -3.24 37.66 -10.40
N GLU A 153 -4.08 38.11 -9.47
CA GLU A 153 -5.30 38.84 -9.81
C GLU A 153 -5.11 40.35 -9.60
N ALA A 154 -5.73 41.17 -10.46
CA ALA A 154 -5.65 42.63 -10.38
C ALA A 154 -6.37 43.21 -9.14
N THR A 155 -7.31 42.47 -8.54
CA THR A 155 -8.08 42.86 -7.34
C THR A 155 -8.35 41.63 -6.46
N PRO A 156 -7.34 41.14 -5.73
CA PRO A 156 -7.43 39.87 -5.02
C PRO A 156 -8.16 39.98 -3.68
N VAL A 157 -9.10 39.05 -3.40
CA VAL A 157 -9.76 38.91 -2.08
C VAL A 157 -8.90 38.11 -1.10
N ASN A 158 -8.02 37.24 -1.61
CA ASN A 158 -7.09 36.43 -0.84
C ASN A 158 -5.64 36.83 -1.18
N LEU A 159 -4.79 37.02 -0.16
CA LEU A 159 -3.36 37.32 -0.30
C LEU A 159 -2.60 36.27 -1.14
N ALA A 160 -3.11 35.04 -1.23
CA ALA A 160 -2.60 34.00 -2.13
C ALA A 160 -2.49 34.47 -3.60
N PHE A 161 -3.30 35.46 -4.00
CA PHE A 161 -3.37 36.01 -5.36
C PHE A 161 -2.62 37.35 -5.53
N THR A 162 -1.77 37.73 -4.56
CA THR A 162 -0.88 38.92 -4.62
C THR A 162 0.58 38.53 -4.85
N GLY A 163 1.47 39.46 -5.25
CA GLY A 163 2.91 39.24 -5.36
C GLY A 163 3.69 39.15 -4.03
N LEU A 164 3.05 39.54 -2.91
CA LEU A 164 3.67 39.57 -1.57
C LEU A 164 4.12 38.18 -1.10
N PRO A 165 5.18 38.10 -0.26
CA PRO A 165 5.59 36.82 0.32
C PRO A 165 4.48 36.25 1.20
N ILE A 166 4.35 34.93 1.17
CA ILE A 166 3.44 34.17 2.02
C ILE A 166 4.30 33.43 3.03
N THR A 167 4.15 33.78 4.31
CA THR A 167 4.84 33.09 5.40
C THR A 167 4.38 31.63 5.52
N PRO A 168 5.24 30.73 6.06
CA PRO A 168 4.86 29.34 6.33
C PRO A 168 3.51 29.22 7.03
N HIS A 169 2.62 28.41 6.46
CA HIS A 169 1.30 28.13 7.00
C HIS A 169 0.79 26.75 6.60
N THR A 170 -0.15 26.22 7.38
CA THR A 170 -1.03 25.15 6.92
C THR A 170 -2.33 25.72 6.40
N ASP A 171 -2.93 25.02 5.44
CA ASP A 171 -4.10 25.49 4.74
C ASP A 171 -5.38 25.08 5.46
N ASN A 172 -6.35 25.99 5.44
CA ASN A 172 -7.71 25.72 5.91
C ASN A 172 -7.82 25.24 7.38
N PRO A 173 -7.05 25.76 8.38
CA PRO A 173 -7.17 25.30 9.77
C PRO A 173 -8.53 25.64 10.42
N TYR A 174 -9.37 26.41 9.72
CA TYR A 174 -10.77 26.70 10.02
C TYR A 174 -11.75 25.61 9.59
N ARG A 175 -11.29 24.50 8.98
CA ARG A 175 -12.10 23.32 8.67
C ARG A 175 -11.84 22.20 9.68
N ASP A 176 -12.88 21.41 9.93
CA ASP A 176 -12.83 20.27 10.83
C ASP A 176 -13.72 19.14 10.27
N PRO A 177 -13.13 18.07 9.69
CA PRO A 177 -11.69 17.84 9.55
C PRO A 177 -10.99 18.79 8.55
N VAL A 178 -9.76 19.19 8.88
CA VAL A 178 -8.90 20.03 8.01
C VAL A 178 -8.44 19.23 6.79
N PRO A 179 -8.23 19.88 5.62
CA PRO A 179 -7.19 19.60 4.65
C PRO A 179 -6.21 18.46 4.94
N THR A 180 -6.49 17.21 4.63
CA THR A 180 -5.57 16.08 4.61
C THR A 180 -4.25 16.34 3.89
N VAL A 181 -4.44 16.50 2.58
CA VAL A 181 -3.40 16.62 1.58
C VAL A 181 -3.73 17.81 0.72
N GLN A 182 -2.71 18.55 0.32
CA GLN A 182 -2.82 19.58 -0.70
C GLN A 182 -1.95 19.23 -1.90
N LEU A 183 -2.48 19.52 -3.09
CA LEU A 183 -1.77 19.40 -4.35
C LEU A 183 -1.66 20.79 -4.98
N LEU A 184 -0.51 21.10 -5.57
CA LEU A 184 -0.31 22.30 -6.37
C LEU A 184 0.42 21.92 -7.66
N HIS A 185 -0.29 21.97 -8.78
CA HIS A 185 0.21 21.66 -10.12
C HIS A 185 0.48 22.95 -10.89
N CYS A 186 1.69 23.11 -11.41
CA CYS A 186 2.11 24.28 -12.15
C CYS A 186 1.81 24.14 -13.64
N LEU A 187 0.95 25.02 -14.17
CA LEU A 187 0.63 25.09 -15.60
C LEU A 187 1.53 26.10 -16.34
N SER A 188 1.80 27.24 -15.73
CA SER A 188 2.75 28.23 -16.24
C SER A 188 3.49 28.91 -15.10
N ASN A 189 4.78 29.20 -15.30
CA ASN A 189 5.58 29.94 -14.34
C ASN A 189 6.72 30.72 -15.02
N ALA A 190 6.39 31.91 -15.51
CA ALA A 190 7.29 32.83 -16.18
C ALA A 190 7.76 34.01 -15.29
N VAL A 191 7.48 34.00 -13.98
CA VAL A 191 7.92 35.06 -13.06
C VAL A 191 9.33 34.80 -12.51
N GLU A 192 10.08 35.87 -12.19
CA GLU A 192 11.29 35.79 -11.37
C GLU A 192 10.93 35.88 -9.88
N GLY A 193 11.53 35.02 -9.05
CA GLY A 193 11.13 34.80 -7.65
C GLY A 193 9.97 33.82 -7.52
N GLY A 194 9.23 33.88 -6.40
CA GLY A 194 8.04 33.06 -6.21
C GLY A 194 8.31 31.58 -5.96
N GLU A 195 9.50 31.29 -5.44
CA GLU A 195 9.91 29.95 -5.01
C GLU A 195 8.93 29.44 -3.95
N SER A 196 8.59 28.16 -4.06
CA SER A 196 7.80 27.46 -3.05
C SER A 196 8.74 27.08 -1.91
N GLY A 197 8.31 27.33 -0.69
CA GLY A 197 9.03 26.92 0.51
C GLY A 197 8.21 25.91 1.31
N LEU A 198 8.85 24.87 1.82
CA LEU A 198 8.25 23.90 2.73
C LEU A 198 8.99 23.89 4.07
N VAL A 199 8.24 23.71 5.16
CA VAL A 199 8.76 23.57 6.53
C VAL A 199 8.08 22.37 7.18
N ASP A 200 8.87 21.47 7.78
CA ASP A 200 8.34 20.37 8.57
C ASP A 200 7.81 20.88 9.92
N GLY A 201 6.50 21.01 10.04
CA GLY A 201 5.85 21.48 11.26
C GLY A 201 6.06 20.54 12.45
N PHE A 202 6.22 19.23 12.22
CA PHE A 202 6.47 18.29 13.30
C PHE A 202 7.89 18.44 13.84
N HIS A 203 8.88 18.61 12.96
CA HIS A 203 10.24 18.91 13.37
C HIS A 203 10.30 20.23 14.16
N ALA A 204 9.67 21.30 13.65
CA ALA A 204 9.60 22.59 14.35
C ALA A 204 8.90 22.48 15.72
N ALA A 205 7.83 21.72 15.83
CA ALA A 205 7.13 21.50 17.10
C ALA A 205 7.96 20.65 18.07
N SER A 206 8.73 19.66 17.58
CA SER A 206 9.68 18.91 18.39
C SER A 206 10.84 19.79 18.89
N LEU A 207 11.33 20.73 18.07
CA LEU A 207 12.31 21.72 18.52
C LEU A 207 11.72 22.62 19.61
N LEU A 208 10.49 23.11 19.44
CA LEU A 208 9.81 23.88 20.48
C LEU A 208 9.70 23.06 21.78
N ARG A 209 9.33 21.77 21.69
CA ARG A 209 9.26 20.87 22.86
C ARG A 209 10.60 20.75 23.59
N ALA A 210 11.72 20.78 22.87
CA ALA A 210 13.06 20.69 23.44
C ALA A 210 13.57 22.04 23.99
N GLU A 211 13.34 23.14 23.26
CA GLU A 211 13.84 24.47 23.57
C GLU A 211 12.99 25.19 24.64
N ASP A 212 11.67 25.04 24.59
CA ASP A 212 10.71 25.60 25.55
C ASP A 212 9.51 24.65 25.75
N PRO A 213 9.65 23.64 26.62
CA PRO A 213 8.59 22.68 26.93
C PRO A 213 7.29 23.36 27.42
N GLY A 214 7.41 24.51 28.09
CA GLY A 214 6.26 25.26 28.60
C GLY A 214 5.45 25.90 27.48
N ALA A 215 6.13 26.50 26.50
CA ALA A 215 5.48 27.01 25.29
C ALA A 215 4.83 25.89 24.48
N PHE A 216 5.52 24.75 24.32
CA PHE A 216 4.96 23.58 23.63
C PHE A 216 3.65 23.11 24.29
N GLU A 217 3.64 22.85 25.59
CA GLU A 217 2.44 22.43 26.33
C GLU A 217 1.30 23.45 26.20
N LEU A 218 1.62 24.75 26.25
CA LEU A 218 0.64 25.80 26.12
C LEU A 218 -0.02 25.81 24.74
N LEU A 219 0.75 25.66 23.67
CA LEU A 219 0.24 25.60 22.29
C LEU A 219 -0.47 24.28 21.98
N ALA A 220 -0.10 23.19 22.64
CA ALA A 220 -0.71 21.88 22.48
C ALA A 220 -2.07 21.75 23.21
N ARG A 221 -2.22 22.42 24.35
CA ARG A 221 -3.44 22.31 25.18
C ARG A 221 -4.42 23.47 25.03
N THR A 222 -4.01 24.57 24.41
CA THR A 222 -4.86 25.75 24.26
C THR A 222 -5.55 25.75 22.90
N PRO A 223 -6.88 25.53 22.84
CA PRO A 223 -7.60 25.66 21.59
C PRO A 223 -7.65 27.14 21.18
N VAL A 224 -7.27 27.40 19.92
CA VAL A 224 -7.49 28.70 19.26
C VAL A 224 -8.55 28.55 18.20
N THR A 225 -9.21 29.65 17.85
CA THR A 225 -10.26 29.64 16.84
C THR A 225 -9.71 30.16 15.53
N PHE A 226 -9.87 29.39 14.46
CA PHE A 226 -9.65 29.82 13.09
C PHE A 226 -10.99 30.07 12.42
N ARG A 227 -11.10 31.13 11.60
CA ARG A 227 -12.30 31.40 10.80
C ARG A 227 -11.93 31.88 9.40
N TYR A 228 -12.70 31.41 8.43
CA TYR A 228 -12.81 31.96 7.10
C TYR A 228 -14.25 32.42 6.85
N GLY A 229 -14.45 33.49 6.10
CA GLY A 229 -15.77 33.96 5.74
C GLY A 229 -15.75 34.84 4.50
N ASP A 230 -16.65 34.56 3.57
CA ASP A 230 -16.96 35.38 2.39
C ASP A 230 -18.48 35.60 2.28
N ALA A 231 -18.97 36.05 1.12
CA ALA A 231 -20.39 36.32 0.91
C ALA A 231 -21.28 35.04 0.88
N GLY A 232 -20.71 33.87 0.60
CA GLY A 232 -21.43 32.62 0.42
C GLY A 232 -21.06 31.51 1.41
N THR A 233 -20.00 31.66 2.19
CA THR A 233 -19.48 30.62 3.09
C THR A 233 -18.89 31.24 4.37
N GLU A 234 -19.17 30.62 5.51
CA GLU A 234 -18.49 30.89 6.78
C GLU A 234 -18.04 29.55 7.39
N LEU A 235 -16.76 29.45 7.74
CA LEU A 235 -16.14 28.24 8.30
C LEU A 235 -15.39 28.60 9.57
N THR A 236 -15.52 27.80 10.61
CA THR A 236 -14.82 28.01 11.89
C THR A 236 -14.43 26.67 12.49
N ALA A 237 -13.22 26.60 13.07
CA ALA A 237 -12.78 25.47 13.88
C ALA A 237 -12.00 25.97 15.10
N SER A 238 -12.19 25.30 16.24
CA SER A 238 -11.45 25.57 17.48
C SER A 238 -10.55 24.38 17.80
N ARG A 239 -9.25 24.54 17.57
CA ARG A 239 -8.24 23.48 17.68
C ARG A 239 -6.93 24.06 18.23
N PRO A 240 -6.10 23.28 18.94
CA PRO A 240 -4.76 23.73 19.30
C PRO A 240 -3.89 23.93 18.07
N MET A 241 -2.82 24.72 18.21
CA MET A 241 -1.85 24.91 17.13
C MET A 241 -0.99 23.66 16.92
N ILE A 242 -0.76 22.88 17.99
CA ILE A 242 -0.07 21.59 17.96
C ILE A 242 -1.06 20.54 18.43
N GLY A 243 -1.50 19.66 17.54
CA GLY A 243 -2.37 18.53 17.86
C GLY A 243 -1.54 17.34 18.34
N LEU A 244 -1.91 16.78 19.49
CA LEU A 244 -1.31 15.56 20.02
C LEU A 244 -2.29 14.40 19.92
N ASP A 245 -1.75 13.20 19.77
CA ASP A 245 -2.52 11.96 19.98
C ASP A 245 -2.76 11.72 21.49
N PRO A 246 -3.56 10.71 21.87
CA PRO A 246 -3.82 10.39 23.27
C PRO A 246 -2.57 10.02 24.10
N LEU A 247 -1.45 9.67 23.45
CA LEU A 247 -0.18 9.35 24.10
C LEU A 247 0.77 10.56 24.19
N GLY A 248 0.34 11.74 23.71
CA GLY A 248 1.12 12.97 23.77
C GLY A 248 2.10 13.17 22.61
N ARG A 249 1.99 12.35 21.55
CA ARG A 249 2.82 12.42 20.35
C ARG A 249 2.26 13.44 19.38
N ILE A 250 3.13 14.19 18.72
CA ILE A 250 2.72 15.18 17.72
C ILE A 250 2.03 14.45 16.56
N ARG A 251 0.81 14.88 16.23
CA ARG A 251 -0.03 14.30 15.17
C ARG A 251 -0.48 15.33 14.14
N GLU A 252 -0.44 16.62 14.48
CA GLU A 252 -0.94 17.68 13.61
C GLU A 252 -0.37 19.05 13.97
N VAL A 253 -0.20 19.93 12.98
CA VAL A 253 0.12 21.35 13.16
C VAL A 253 -0.89 22.23 12.42
N ARG A 254 -1.49 23.18 13.13
CA ARG A 254 -2.37 24.22 12.58
C ARG A 254 -1.76 25.58 12.80
N PHE A 255 -1.26 26.20 11.73
CA PHE A 255 -0.62 27.49 11.81
C PHE A 255 -1.01 28.35 10.61
N ASN A 256 -1.90 29.31 10.81
CA ASN A 256 -2.27 30.27 9.78
C ASN A 256 -2.78 31.57 10.42
N ASN A 257 -1.88 32.55 10.56
CA ASN A 257 -2.15 33.83 11.19
C ASN A 257 -3.33 34.59 10.54
N ARG A 258 -3.52 34.46 9.22
CA ARG A 258 -4.57 35.18 8.46
C ARG A 258 -5.99 34.75 8.85
N SER A 259 -6.14 33.51 9.32
CA SER A 259 -7.42 32.97 9.74
C SER A 259 -7.58 32.88 11.26
N LEU A 260 -6.52 33.15 12.03
CA LEU A 260 -6.54 33.14 13.48
C LEU A 260 -7.46 34.26 14.00
N ARG A 261 -8.38 33.90 14.89
CA ARG A 261 -9.28 34.83 15.57
C ARG A 261 -8.72 35.23 16.92
N PRO A 262 -9.25 36.33 17.53
CA PRO A 262 -8.83 36.75 18.86
C PRO A 262 -8.86 35.58 19.85
N VAL A 263 -7.71 35.29 20.45
CA VAL A 263 -7.53 34.20 21.40
C VAL A 263 -8.30 34.53 22.68
N ARG A 264 -9.17 33.61 23.11
CA ARG A 264 -10.05 33.82 24.27
C ARG A 264 -9.51 33.04 25.47
N LEU A 265 -8.56 33.65 26.18
CA LEU A 265 -7.95 33.10 27.40
C LEU A 265 -8.22 34.03 28.60
N PRO A 266 -8.12 33.51 29.85
CA PRO A 266 -7.98 34.36 31.02
C PRO A 266 -6.81 35.34 30.87
N TYR A 267 -6.94 36.53 31.43
CA TYR A 267 -5.98 37.63 31.30
C TYR A 267 -4.56 37.17 31.66
N GLU A 268 -4.42 36.47 32.78
CA GLU A 268 -3.18 35.95 33.35
C GLU A 268 -2.47 34.90 32.47
N ARG A 269 -3.17 34.29 31.51
CA ARG A 269 -2.60 33.29 30.58
C ARG A 269 -2.33 33.86 29.19
N THR A 270 -2.79 35.08 28.91
CA THR A 270 -2.77 35.65 27.55
C THR A 270 -1.37 36.01 27.10
N GLU A 271 -0.59 36.73 27.91
CA GLU A 271 0.78 37.11 27.55
C GLU A 271 1.68 35.90 27.31
N ALA A 272 1.59 34.89 28.19
CA ALA A 272 2.32 33.64 28.04
C ALA A 272 1.96 32.90 26.74
N PHE A 273 0.67 32.91 26.36
CA PHE A 273 0.24 32.32 25.09
C PHE A 273 0.84 33.03 23.89
N TYR A 274 0.83 34.36 23.88
CA TYR A 274 1.43 35.12 22.78
C TYR A 274 2.95 34.98 22.71
N ALA A 275 3.63 34.85 23.86
CA ALA A 275 5.06 34.53 23.90
C ALA A 275 5.34 33.14 23.30
N ALA A 276 4.55 32.11 23.66
CA ALA A 276 4.67 30.77 23.10
C ALA A 276 4.36 30.74 21.59
N TYR A 277 3.29 31.41 21.17
CA TYR A 277 2.92 31.54 19.75
C TYR A 277 4.04 32.19 18.94
N ARG A 278 4.64 33.25 19.48
CA ARG A 278 5.78 33.92 18.85
C ARG A 278 7.01 33.01 18.78
N ALA A 279 7.35 32.31 19.86
CA ALA A 279 8.49 31.38 19.87
C ALA A 279 8.34 30.29 18.80
N PHE A 280 7.13 29.72 18.65
CA PHE A 280 6.87 28.74 17.61
C PHE A 280 6.97 29.33 16.20
N ALA A 281 6.46 30.54 15.99
CA ALA A 281 6.60 31.26 14.72
C ALA A 281 8.08 31.52 14.36
N GLU A 282 8.88 31.94 15.34
CA GLU A 282 10.32 32.19 15.16
C GLU A 282 11.08 30.91 14.77
N ILE A 283 10.71 29.75 15.32
CA ILE A 283 11.25 28.45 14.89
C ILE A 283 10.84 28.16 13.44
N LEU A 284 9.55 28.24 13.11
CA LEU A 284 9.04 27.97 11.75
C LEU A 284 9.67 28.86 10.67
N TYR A 285 10.16 30.04 11.05
CA TYR A 285 10.76 31.01 10.13
C TYR A 285 12.28 30.91 10.03
N ARG A 286 12.92 29.97 10.75
CA ARG A 286 14.36 29.71 10.63
C ARG A 286 14.71 29.32 9.19
N PRO A 287 15.61 30.04 8.51
CA PRO A 287 15.99 29.73 7.13
C PRO A 287 16.54 28.31 6.95
N GLU A 288 17.25 27.79 7.95
CA GLU A 288 17.80 26.43 7.97
C GLU A 288 16.75 25.32 8.09
N LEU A 289 15.49 25.66 8.39
CA LEU A 289 14.35 24.74 8.43
C LEU A 289 13.46 24.82 7.17
N GLN A 290 13.85 25.64 6.18
CA GLN A 290 13.09 25.86 4.96
C GLN A 290 13.74 25.17 3.77
N VAL A 291 12.96 24.33 3.09
CA VAL A 291 13.33 23.76 1.79
C VAL A 291 12.64 24.56 0.70
N ASN A 292 13.43 25.31 -0.06
CA ASN A 292 12.95 26.14 -1.16
C ASN A 292 13.21 25.46 -2.52
N PHE A 293 12.22 25.50 -3.41
CA PHE A 293 12.33 25.00 -4.77
C PHE A 293 11.40 25.75 -5.72
N ARG A 294 11.72 25.69 -7.02
CA ARG A 294 10.89 26.25 -8.08
C ARG A 294 10.01 25.16 -8.70
N LEU A 295 8.72 25.44 -8.85
CA LEU A 295 7.81 24.64 -9.66
C LEU A 295 7.81 25.17 -11.09
N GLY A 296 8.28 24.36 -12.04
CA GLY A 296 8.15 24.60 -13.47
C GLY A 296 6.84 24.01 -14.03
N PRO A 297 6.46 24.38 -15.26
CA PRO A 297 5.33 23.75 -15.94
C PRO A 297 5.43 22.22 -15.96
N GLY A 298 4.39 21.55 -15.48
CA GLY A 298 4.32 20.09 -15.37
C GLY A 298 4.86 19.52 -14.05
N ASP A 299 5.28 20.37 -13.12
CA ASP A 299 5.57 19.97 -11.75
C ASP A 299 4.31 20.03 -10.89
N CYS A 300 4.05 18.98 -10.13
CA CYS A 300 3.00 18.93 -9.12
C CYS A 300 3.60 18.55 -7.76
N VAL A 301 3.49 19.45 -6.78
CA VAL A 301 3.81 19.10 -5.40
C VAL A 301 2.58 18.54 -4.72
N ILE A 302 2.78 17.45 -3.97
CA ILE A 302 1.77 16.81 -3.12
C ILE A 302 2.33 16.80 -1.70
N PHE A 303 1.58 17.27 -0.71
CA PHE A 303 2.07 17.31 0.66
C PHE A 303 0.98 17.12 1.71
N ASP A 304 1.38 16.55 2.85
CA ASP A 304 0.60 16.39 4.06
C ASP A 304 0.35 17.77 4.68
N ASN A 305 -0.87 18.29 4.52
CA ASN A 305 -1.25 19.61 5.01
C ASN A 305 -1.55 19.63 6.53
N THR A 306 -1.51 18.47 7.20
CA THR A 306 -1.55 18.37 8.66
C THR A 306 -0.17 18.45 9.31
N ARG A 307 0.91 18.39 8.51
CA ARG A 307 2.30 18.42 8.97
C ARG A 307 3.12 19.53 8.32
N ILE A 308 3.10 19.59 7.00
CA ILE A 308 3.97 20.45 6.21
C ILE A 308 3.34 21.83 6.06
N LEU A 309 4.06 22.84 6.55
CA LEU A 309 3.73 24.23 6.25
C LEU A 309 4.33 24.59 4.91
N HIS A 310 3.60 25.37 4.13
CA HIS A 310 4.05 25.85 2.84
C HIS A 310 4.08 27.39 2.81
N ALA A 311 4.98 27.92 2.00
CA ALA A 311 5.31 29.32 1.88
C ALA A 311 5.60 29.68 0.42
N ARG A 312 5.67 30.97 0.15
CA ARG A 312 6.11 31.47 -1.15
C ARG A 312 6.95 32.72 -0.97
N THR A 313 8.12 32.77 -1.60
CA THR A 313 8.92 34.01 -1.65
C THR A 313 8.22 35.08 -2.51
N GLY A 314 8.57 36.35 -2.32
CA GLY A 314 8.03 37.42 -3.19
C GLY A 314 8.42 37.21 -4.65
N PHE A 315 7.60 37.72 -5.58
CA PHE A 315 7.94 37.75 -7.01
C PHE A 315 7.56 39.10 -7.63
N ALA A 316 8.14 39.40 -8.80
CA ALA A 316 7.81 40.61 -9.55
C ALA A 316 6.39 40.52 -10.16
N ASP A 317 5.60 41.60 -10.10
CA ASP A 317 4.23 41.67 -10.66
C ASP A 317 4.16 41.55 -12.20
N SER A 318 5.28 41.28 -12.87
CA SER A 318 5.39 41.07 -14.31
C SER A 318 5.68 39.60 -14.63
N GLY A 319 4.71 38.90 -15.21
CA GLY A 319 4.87 37.54 -15.75
C GLY A 319 3.64 36.66 -15.52
N ASP A 320 3.46 35.65 -16.38
CA ASP A 320 2.38 34.68 -16.25
C ASP A 320 2.74 33.59 -15.22
N ARG A 321 1.90 33.43 -14.19
CA ARG A 321 2.02 32.37 -13.18
C ARG A 321 0.65 31.79 -12.92
N HIS A 322 0.51 30.50 -13.22
CA HIS A 322 -0.74 29.77 -13.05
C HIS A 322 -0.47 28.39 -12.44
N LEU A 323 -0.91 28.22 -11.20
CA LEU A 323 -0.99 26.92 -10.55
C LEU A 323 -2.46 26.54 -10.38
N GLN A 324 -2.76 25.25 -10.44
CA GLN A 324 -4.03 24.69 -10.00
C GLN A 324 -3.83 23.86 -8.76
N GLY A 325 -4.64 24.14 -7.74
CA GLY A 325 -4.64 23.38 -6.50
C GLY A 325 -5.90 22.55 -6.32
N CYS A 326 -5.78 21.47 -5.57
CA CYS A 326 -6.91 20.74 -5.02
C CYS A 326 -6.54 20.16 -3.65
N TYR A 327 -7.54 19.64 -2.94
CA TYR A 327 -7.36 18.96 -1.67
C TYR A 327 -7.74 17.49 -1.81
N ALA A 328 -7.09 16.64 -1.02
CA ALA A 328 -7.39 15.23 -0.86
C ALA A 328 -7.16 14.83 0.61
N ASP A 329 -7.22 13.54 0.92
CA ASP A 329 -7.07 13.04 2.29
C ASP A 329 -6.09 11.86 2.40
N LEU A 330 -5.36 11.79 3.53
CA LEU A 330 -4.26 10.85 3.76
C LEU A 330 -4.74 9.40 3.89
N ASP A 331 -5.99 9.16 4.25
CA ASP A 331 -6.57 7.81 4.30
C ASP A 331 -6.59 7.16 2.90
N GLY A 332 -6.83 7.94 1.85
CA GLY A 332 -6.68 7.49 0.47
C GLY A 332 -5.24 7.07 0.16
N PHE A 333 -4.25 7.89 0.54
CA PHE A 333 -2.83 7.57 0.39
C PHE A 333 -2.45 6.27 1.11
N ALA A 334 -2.76 6.19 2.40
CA ALA A 334 -2.41 5.05 3.23
C ALA A 334 -3.09 3.77 2.75
N GLY A 335 -4.38 3.85 2.37
CA GLY A 335 -5.12 2.72 1.81
C GLY A 335 -4.53 2.21 0.50
N ASN A 336 -4.21 3.12 -0.44
CA ASN A 336 -3.60 2.76 -1.71
C ASN A 336 -2.20 2.15 -1.50
N LEU A 337 -1.36 2.79 -0.68
CA LEU A 337 -0.03 2.30 -0.36
C LEU A 337 -0.07 0.91 0.30
N ALA A 338 -1.00 0.68 1.23
CA ALA A 338 -1.16 -0.62 1.88
C ALA A 338 -1.51 -1.74 0.87
N VAL A 339 -2.37 -1.45 -0.12
CA VAL A 339 -2.67 -2.40 -1.20
C VAL A 339 -1.44 -2.65 -2.07
N LEU A 340 -0.73 -1.58 -2.47
CA LEU A 340 0.48 -1.70 -3.29
C LEU A 340 1.55 -2.55 -2.58
N ARG A 341 1.83 -2.28 -1.30
CA ARG A 341 2.77 -3.04 -0.48
C ARG A 341 2.41 -4.52 -0.41
N ARG A 342 1.14 -4.85 -0.16
CA ARG A 342 0.69 -6.25 -0.15
C ARG A 342 0.95 -6.93 -1.48
N ARG A 343 0.58 -6.29 -2.60
CA ARG A 343 0.79 -6.86 -3.94
C ARG A 343 2.27 -6.97 -4.29
N ASN A 344 3.06 -5.94 -4.01
CA ASN A 344 4.51 -5.93 -4.24
C ASN A 344 5.21 -7.01 -3.42
N ALA A 345 4.78 -7.24 -2.17
CA ALA A 345 5.30 -8.34 -1.35
C ALA A 345 4.98 -9.72 -1.97
N VAL A 346 3.77 -9.93 -2.49
CA VAL A 346 3.41 -11.17 -3.20
C VAL A 346 4.30 -11.38 -4.43
N ILE A 347 4.45 -10.34 -5.26
CA ILE A 347 5.32 -10.41 -6.46
C ILE A 347 6.77 -10.67 -6.07
N ALA A 348 7.30 -9.99 -5.04
CA ALA A 348 8.66 -10.17 -4.57
C ALA A 348 8.89 -11.61 -4.05
N ASN A 349 7.93 -12.16 -3.31
CA ASN A 349 7.99 -13.55 -2.84
C ASN A 349 8.00 -14.53 -4.01
N LEU A 350 7.12 -14.34 -5.01
CA LEU A 350 7.10 -15.18 -6.20
C LEU A 350 8.40 -15.05 -6.99
N ARG A 351 8.92 -13.84 -7.22
CA ARG A 351 10.21 -13.61 -7.87
C ARG A 351 11.35 -14.35 -7.17
N ALA A 352 11.41 -14.26 -5.85
CA ALA A 352 12.43 -14.95 -5.06
C ALA A 352 12.37 -16.48 -5.21
N LEU A 353 11.20 -17.06 -5.47
CA LEU A 353 11.09 -18.49 -5.80
C LEU A 353 11.74 -18.80 -7.16
N PHE A 354 11.55 -17.95 -8.17
CA PHE A 354 12.16 -18.14 -9.50
C PHE A 354 13.67 -17.92 -9.49
N GLU A 355 14.17 -16.96 -8.70
CA GLU A 355 15.59 -16.63 -8.61
C GLU A 355 16.40 -17.55 -7.67
N GLY A 356 15.74 -18.13 -6.66
CA GLY A 356 16.34 -19.00 -5.67
C GLY A 356 16.03 -20.48 -5.91
N PRO A 357 15.10 -21.10 -5.16
CA PRO A 357 14.78 -22.54 -5.28
C PRO A 357 14.44 -23.03 -6.69
N GLY A 358 13.86 -22.17 -7.53
CA GLY A 358 13.55 -22.51 -8.92
C GLY A 358 14.77 -22.61 -9.85
N ALA A 359 15.96 -22.20 -9.39
CA ALA A 359 17.21 -22.37 -10.12
C ALA A 359 17.78 -23.81 -10.01
N ASP A 360 17.18 -24.67 -9.17
CA ASP A 360 17.55 -26.07 -9.05
C ASP A 360 17.04 -26.92 -10.24
N ASP A 361 17.68 -28.06 -10.49
CA ASP A 361 17.34 -29.00 -11.56
C ASP A 361 15.90 -29.53 -11.42
N TYR A 362 15.15 -29.56 -12.52
CA TYR A 362 13.79 -30.07 -12.54
C TYR A 362 13.77 -31.60 -12.58
N LEU A 363 13.69 -32.25 -11.41
CA LEU A 363 13.48 -33.71 -11.26
C LEU A 363 14.41 -34.61 -12.13
N GLY A 364 15.62 -34.13 -12.43
CA GLY A 364 16.63 -34.83 -13.24
C GLY A 364 16.59 -34.54 -14.75
N GLU A 365 15.81 -33.55 -15.20
CA GLU A 365 15.79 -33.05 -16.59
C GLU A 365 16.81 -31.91 -16.81
N GLU A 366 17.19 -31.64 -18.06
CA GLU A 366 18.19 -30.60 -18.44
C GLU A 366 17.64 -29.16 -18.37
N VAL A 367 16.54 -28.93 -17.65
CA VAL A 367 15.95 -27.61 -17.40
C VAL A 367 15.80 -27.37 -15.91
N THR A 368 15.90 -26.11 -15.48
CA THR A 368 15.57 -25.73 -14.10
C THR A 368 14.05 -25.66 -13.92
N GLN A 369 13.57 -25.77 -12.69
CA GLN A 369 12.13 -25.67 -12.42
C GLN A 369 11.55 -24.30 -12.82
N ALA A 370 12.33 -23.23 -12.67
CA ALA A 370 11.95 -21.89 -13.15
C ALA A 370 11.85 -21.85 -14.68
N ALA A 371 12.82 -22.42 -15.41
CA ALA A 371 12.79 -22.46 -16.87
C ALA A 371 11.58 -23.24 -17.40
N HIS A 372 11.27 -24.38 -16.77
CA HIS A 372 10.09 -25.19 -17.06
C HIS A 372 8.78 -24.37 -16.91
N MET A 373 8.57 -23.74 -15.76
CA MET A 373 7.38 -22.91 -15.52
C MET A 373 7.28 -21.72 -16.50
N LEU A 374 8.40 -21.06 -16.83
CA LEU A 374 8.43 -19.96 -17.81
C LEU A 374 8.07 -20.43 -19.23
N GLN A 375 8.54 -21.61 -19.63
CA GLN A 375 8.21 -22.20 -20.93
C GLN A 375 6.72 -22.57 -21.03
N ALA A 376 6.15 -23.15 -19.97
CA ALA A 376 4.72 -23.44 -19.91
C ALA A 376 3.88 -22.16 -20.04
N ALA A 377 4.26 -21.10 -19.32
CA ALA A 377 3.61 -19.79 -19.41
C ALA A 377 3.71 -19.16 -20.81
N ALA A 378 4.89 -19.29 -21.46
CA ALA A 378 5.10 -18.79 -22.81
C ALA A 378 4.20 -19.52 -23.82
N SER A 379 4.14 -20.86 -23.77
CA SER A 379 3.23 -21.66 -24.60
C SER A 379 1.77 -21.29 -24.36
N ALA A 380 1.36 -21.09 -23.10
CA ALA A 380 -0.01 -20.67 -22.77
C ALA A 380 -0.34 -19.30 -23.40
N ARG A 381 0.60 -18.35 -23.34
CA ARG A 381 0.46 -17.00 -23.90
C ARG A 381 0.40 -17.03 -25.43
N GLU A 382 1.26 -17.81 -26.08
CA GLU A 382 1.27 -18.00 -27.54
C GLU A 382 -0.03 -18.65 -28.03
N ALA A 383 -0.60 -19.56 -27.25
CA ALA A 383 -1.89 -20.20 -27.51
C ALA A 383 -3.10 -19.29 -27.23
N GLY A 384 -2.89 -18.02 -26.85
CA GLY A 384 -3.97 -17.07 -26.56
C GLY A 384 -4.83 -17.45 -25.35
N ALA A 385 -4.24 -18.11 -24.34
CA ALA A 385 -4.92 -18.45 -23.11
C ALA A 385 -5.40 -17.21 -22.33
N SER A 386 -6.38 -17.41 -21.44
CA SER A 386 -6.86 -16.34 -20.57
C SER A 386 -5.75 -15.86 -19.61
N PRO A 387 -5.81 -14.61 -19.12
CA PRO A 387 -4.87 -14.10 -18.12
C PRO A 387 -4.68 -15.06 -16.92
N GLY A 388 -5.78 -15.60 -16.40
CA GLY A 388 -5.76 -16.55 -15.29
C GLY A 388 -5.02 -17.85 -15.62
N LEU A 389 -5.23 -18.39 -16.82
CA LEU A 389 -4.60 -19.64 -17.25
C LEU A 389 -3.11 -19.45 -17.60
N VAL A 390 -2.71 -18.29 -18.14
CA VAL A 390 -1.28 -17.96 -18.32
C VAL A 390 -0.58 -17.88 -16.95
N ALA A 391 -1.21 -17.22 -15.97
CA ALA A 391 -0.68 -17.20 -14.60
C ALA A 391 -0.68 -18.59 -13.95
N ALA A 392 -1.69 -19.42 -14.22
CA ALA A 392 -1.72 -20.80 -13.76
C ALA A 392 -0.53 -21.59 -14.33
N ALA A 393 -0.25 -21.46 -15.62
CA ALA A 393 0.91 -22.09 -16.26
C ALA A 393 2.24 -21.61 -15.70
N LEU A 394 2.37 -20.31 -15.43
CA LEU A 394 3.54 -19.75 -14.78
C LEU A 394 3.76 -20.29 -13.36
N LEU A 395 2.70 -20.60 -12.62
CA LEU A 395 2.79 -20.88 -11.19
C LEU A 395 2.45 -22.33 -10.80
N HIS A 396 2.24 -23.22 -11.78
CA HIS A 396 1.66 -24.56 -11.51
C HIS A 396 2.49 -25.42 -10.57
N ASP A 397 3.81 -25.22 -10.57
CA ASP A 397 4.76 -26.04 -9.82
C ASP A 397 5.32 -25.36 -8.57
N VAL A 398 4.80 -24.19 -8.16
CA VAL A 398 5.28 -23.51 -6.94
C VAL A 398 5.06 -24.31 -5.65
N GLY A 399 4.18 -25.32 -5.70
CA GLY A 399 3.97 -26.26 -4.60
C GLY A 399 5.22 -27.05 -4.22
N HIS A 400 6.19 -27.18 -5.12
CA HIS A 400 7.48 -27.82 -4.84
C HIS A 400 8.36 -26.99 -3.89
N PHE A 401 8.16 -25.67 -3.80
CA PHE A 401 8.97 -24.77 -2.98
C PHE A 401 8.36 -24.43 -1.62
N THR A 402 7.06 -24.71 -1.44
CA THR A 402 6.25 -24.10 -0.36
C THR A 402 5.74 -25.10 0.69
N GLY A 403 6.04 -26.40 0.54
CA GLY A 403 5.63 -27.47 1.47
C GLY A 403 6.71 -27.90 2.48
N GLU A 404 6.27 -28.59 3.55
CA GLU A 404 7.16 -29.33 4.48
C GLU A 404 7.83 -30.56 3.82
N VAL A 405 7.39 -30.93 2.62
CA VAL A 405 7.83 -32.07 1.82
C VAL A 405 8.44 -31.52 0.53
N THR A 406 9.77 -31.56 0.42
CA THR A 406 10.51 -31.01 -0.72
C THR A 406 10.45 -31.96 -1.93
N GLY A 407 10.78 -31.50 -3.14
CA GLY A 407 10.82 -32.35 -4.35
C GLY A 407 11.62 -33.66 -4.22
N HIS A 408 12.54 -33.74 -3.24
CA HIS A 408 13.30 -34.95 -2.90
C HIS A 408 12.43 -36.13 -2.42
N ASP A 409 11.23 -35.89 -1.86
CA ASP A 409 10.37 -36.96 -1.32
C ASP A 409 9.55 -37.69 -2.41
N LEU A 410 9.35 -37.06 -3.58
CA LEU A 410 8.74 -37.71 -4.77
C LEU A 410 9.60 -38.86 -5.30
N MET A 411 10.92 -38.68 -5.30
CA MET A 411 11.89 -39.73 -5.67
C MET A 411 11.98 -40.84 -4.61
N GLY A 412 11.41 -40.61 -3.42
CA GLY A 412 11.24 -41.60 -2.35
C GLY A 412 9.93 -42.40 -2.43
N GLY A 413 9.08 -42.16 -3.44
CA GLY A 413 7.85 -42.92 -3.68
C GLY A 413 6.60 -42.43 -2.94
N THR A 414 6.60 -41.21 -2.41
CA THR A 414 5.42 -40.60 -1.76
C THR A 414 4.93 -39.41 -2.59
N ASP A 415 3.63 -39.36 -2.90
CA ASP A 415 3.04 -38.20 -3.58
C ASP A 415 3.15 -36.96 -2.67
N ASN A 416 3.95 -35.98 -3.10
CA ASN A 416 4.14 -34.74 -2.35
C ASN A 416 2.95 -33.78 -2.47
N ARG A 417 1.92 -34.12 -3.27
CA ARG A 417 0.71 -33.34 -3.47
C ARG A 417 0.97 -31.87 -3.85
N HIS A 418 2.10 -31.59 -4.54
CA HIS A 418 2.52 -30.23 -4.88
C HIS A 418 1.43 -29.43 -5.59
N SER A 419 0.62 -30.06 -6.46
CA SER A 419 -0.50 -29.37 -7.13
C SER A 419 -1.52 -28.80 -6.14
N HIS A 420 -1.85 -29.54 -5.08
CA HIS A 420 -2.80 -29.10 -4.05
C HIS A 420 -2.15 -28.09 -3.12
N VAL A 421 -0.93 -28.37 -2.66
CA VAL A 421 -0.16 -27.49 -1.77
C VAL A 421 0.05 -26.13 -2.44
N GLY A 422 0.48 -26.11 -3.70
CA GLY A 422 0.67 -24.89 -4.49
C GLY A 422 -0.63 -24.13 -4.71
N ALA A 423 -1.72 -24.82 -5.09
CA ALA A 423 -3.03 -24.19 -5.26
C ALA A 423 -3.59 -23.59 -3.95
N ASP A 424 -3.46 -24.31 -2.83
CA ASP A 424 -3.89 -23.84 -1.51
C ASP A 424 -3.08 -22.62 -1.07
N TRP A 425 -1.76 -22.65 -1.27
CA TRP A 425 -0.87 -21.54 -0.94
C TRP A 425 -1.15 -20.30 -1.81
N LEU A 426 -1.25 -20.46 -3.13
CA LEU A 426 -1.63 -19.39 -4.07
C LEU A 426 -3.06 -18.88 -3.85
N GLY A 427 -3.93 -19.72 -3.29
CA GLY A 427 -5.30 -19.39 -2.90
C GLY A 427 -5.40 -18.29 -1.84
N GLN A 428 -4.29 -17.85 -1.26
CA GLN A 428 -4.25 -16.63 -0.44
C GLN A 428 -4.37 -15.35 -1.28
N TRP A 429 -3.94 -15.37 -2.55
CA TRP A 429 -3.80 -14.16 -3.37
C TRP A 429 -4.46 -14.25 -4.74
N PHE A 430 -4.70 -15.44 -5.29
CA PHE A 430 -5.24 -15.63 -6.64
C PHE A 430 -6.56 -16.38 -6.61
N GLY A 431 -7.51 -16.03 -7.48
CA GLY A 431 -8.81 -16.69 -7.54
C GLY A 431 -8.79 -18.06 -8.24
N PRO A 432 -9.96 -18.76 -8.28
CA PRO A 432 -10.10 -20.10 -8.87
C PRO A 432 -9.61 -20.22 -10.31
N GLN A 433 -9.69 -19.15 -11.09
CA GLN A 433 -9.19 -19.10 -12.47
C GLN A 433 -7.67 -19.30 -12.61
N VAL A 434 -6.93 -19.17 -11.50
CA VAL A 434 -5.51 -19.50 -11.41
C VAL A 434 -5.33 -20.80 -10.63
N THR A 435 -5.96 -20.92 -9.46
CA THR A 435 -5.66 -22.01 -8.50
C THR A 435 -6.22 -23.36 -8.92
N GLU A 436 -7.40 -23.42 -9.54
CA GLU A 436 -8.01 -24.71 -9.88
C GLU A 436 -7.34 -25.43 -11.05
N PRO A 437 -6.95 -24.75 -12.15
CA PRO A 437 -6.10 -25.38 -13.16
C PRO A 437 -4.82 -25.96 -12.55
N ILE A 438 -4.18 -25.24 -11.62
CA ILE A 438 -3.00 -25.72 -10.89
C ILE A 438 -3.34 -26.93 -10.03
N ARG A 439 -4.43 -26.92 -9.26
CA ARG A 439 -4.82 -28.07 -8.42
C ARG A 439 -5.02 -29.34 -9.24
N LEU A 440 -5.63 -29.19 -10.42
CA LEU A 440 -6.07 -30.29 -11.27
C LEU A 440 -5.00 -30.78 -12.26
N HIS A 441 -3.88 -30.06 -12.47
CA HIS A 441 -2.94 -30.39 -13.56
C HIS A 441 -2.31 -31.79 -13.44
N VAL A 442 -2.05 -32.27 -12.22
CA VAL A 442 -1.58 -33.65 -11.97
C VAL A 442 -2.66 -34.68 -12.32
N ALA A 443 -3.91 -34.42 -11.94
CA ALA A 443 -5.03 -35.28 -12.28
C ALA A 443 -5.29 -35.30 -13.79
N ALA A 444 -5.07 -34.17 -14.47
CA ALA A 444 -5.17 -34.06 -15.93
C ALA A 444 -4.19 -35.00 -16.65
N LYS A 445 -3.00 -35.25 -16.10
CA LYS A 445 -2.05 -36.25 -16.64
C LYS A 445 -2.64 -37.66 -16.62
N ARG A 446 -3.25 -38.06 -15.50
CA ARG A 446 -3.92 -39.36 -15.35
C ARG A 446 -5.12 -39.49 -16.29
N TYR A 447 -5.88 -38.41 -16.42
CA TYR A 447 -7.00 -38.31 -17.34
C TYR A 447 -6.55 -38.49 -18.81
N LEU A 448 -5.55 -37.72 -19.26
CA LEU A 448 -5.03 -37.79 -20.63
C LEU A 448 -4.50 -39.20 -20.98
N CYS A 449 -3.81 -39.86 -20.06
CA CYS A 449 -3.37 -41.25 -20.26
C CYS A 449 -4.52 -42.26 -20.38
N ALA A 450 -5.71 -41.94 -19.82
CA ALA A 450 -6.88 -42.80 -19.89
C ALA A 450 -7.70 -42.58 -21.17
N VAL A 451 -7.84 -41.33 -21.62
CA VAL A 451 -8.70 -40.96 -22.75
C VAL A 451 -7.95 -40.90 -24.09
N GLU A 452 -6.62 -40.72 -24.08
CA GLU A 452 -5.77 -40.66 -25.26
C GLU A 452 -4.72 -41.77 -25.24
N SER A 453 -4.96 -42.82 -26.03
CA SER A 453 -4.13 -44.03 -26.02
C SER A 453 -2.66 -43.79 -26.38
N SER A 454 -2.33 -42.71 -27.08
CA SER A 454 -0.97 -42.34 -27.45
C SER A 454 -0.29 -41.38 -26.47
N TYR A 455 -1.02 -40.83 -25.48
CA TYR A 455 -0.49 -39.79 -24.60
C TYR A 455 0.63 -40.30 -23.69
N TYR A 456 0.49 -41.53 -23.19
CA TYR A 456 1.50 -42.16 -22.33
C TYR A 456 2.89 -42.19 -22.98
N ASP A 457 2.94 -42.40 -24.29
CA ASP A 457 4.19 -42.49 -25.04
C ASP A 457 4.91 -41.13 -25.15
N LEU A 458 4.19 -40.02 -24.99
CA LEU A 458 4.74 -38.66 -25.02
C LEU A 458 5.34 -38.21 -23.68
N LEU A 459 5.06 -38.92 -22.59
CA LEU A 459 5.56 -38.56 -21.25
C LEU A 459 7.07 -38.81 -21.12
N SER A 460 7.77 -37.87 -20.47
CA SER A 460 9.18 -38.04 -20.05
C SER A 460 9.33 -39.20 -19.06
N GLU A 461 10.55 -39.71 -18.88
CA GLU A 461 10.82 -40.81 -17.96
C GLU A 461 10.39 -40.46 -16.51
N ALA A 462 10.71 -39.24 -16.07
CA ALA A 462 10.26 -38.71 -14.78
C ALA A 462 8.72 -38.61 -14.68
N SER A 463 8.05 -38.19 -15.75
CA SER A 463 6.59 -38.07 -15.80
C SER A 463 5.88 -39.43 -15.74
N ARG A 464 6.46 -40.48 -16.35
CA ARG A 464 5.96 -41.86 -16.27
C ARG A 464 6.15 -42.45 -14.87
N TYR A 465 7.29 -42.19 -14.22
CA TYR A 465 7.54 -42.62 -12.85
C TYR A 465 6.51 -42.01 -11.88
N THR A 466 6.34 -40.68 -11.93
CA THR A 466 5.38 -39.98 -11.06
C THR A 466 3.93 -40.38 -11.31
N LEU A 467 3.55 -40.68 -12.56
CA LEU A 467 2.21 -41.21 -12.87
C LEU A 467 1.91 -42.52 -12.12
N GLY A 468 2.90 -43.41 -11.97
CA GLY A 468 2.77 -44.64 -11.21
C GLY A 468 2.55 -44.40 -9.72
N VAL A 469 3.29 -43.46 -9.13
CA VAL A 469 3.14 -43.04 -7.72
C VAL A 469 1.77 -42.38 -7.47
N GLN A 470 1.21 -41.73 -8.49
CA GLN A 470 -0.06 -41.01 -8.44
C GLN A 470 -1.29 -41.87 -8.77
N GLY A 471 -1.14 -43.19 -8.86
CA GLY A 471 -2.26 -44.14 -9.06
C GLY A 471 -2.56 -44.51 -10.51
N GLY A 472 -1.73 -44.11 -11.48
CA GLY A 472 -1.84 -44.51 -12.89
C GLY A 472 -2.99 -43.83 -13.65
N PRO A 473 -3.26 -44.26 -14.90
CA PRO A 473 -4.38 -43.75 -15.71
C PRO A 473 -5.72 -43.91 -14.98
N MET A 474 -6.61 -42.93 -15.14
CA MET A 474 -7.94 -42.94 -14.52
C MET A 474 -8.83 -44.08 -15.02
N GLY A 475 -9.66 -44.62 -14.13
CA GLY A 475 -10.78 -45.49 -14.49
C GLY A 475 -11.98 -44.71 -15.06
N PRO A 476 -13.00 -45.40 -15.62
CA PRO A 476 -14.16 -44.74 -16.25
C PRO A 476 -14.92 -43.77 -15.35
N ASP A 477 -15.10 -44.11 -14.07
CA ASP A 477 -15.81 -43.24 -13.11
C ASP A 477 -14.97 -42.01 -12.72
N GLU A 478 -13.64 -42.16 -12.63
CA GLU A 478 -12.71 -41.05 -12.38
C GLU A 478 -12.65 -40.08 -13.57
N VAL A 479 -12.68 -40.61 -14.81
CA VAL A 479 -12.77 -39.81 -16.04
C VAL A 479 -14.06 -38.98 -16.03
N ALA A 480 -15.21 -39.59 -15.75
CA ALA A 480 -16.48 -38.88 -15.68
C ALA A 480 -16.52 -37.83 -14.56
N GLY A 481 -15.88 -38.10 -13.42
CA GLY A 481 -15.71 -37.14 -12.33
C GLY A 481 -14.85 -35.95 -12.74
N PHE A 482 -13.68 -36.20 -13.36
CA PHE A 482 -12.78 -35.15 -13.81
C PHE A 482 -13.41 -34.26 -14.89
N ASP A 483 -14.13 -34.85 -15.86
CA ASP A 483 -14.84 -34.07 -16.90
C ASP A 483 -15.92 -33.13 -16.33
N ALA A 484 -16.47 -33.45 -15.15
CA ALA A 484 -17.48 -32.64 -14.48
C ALA A 484 -16.87 -31.49 -13.65
N GLU A 485 -15.57 -31.50 -13.38
CA GLU A 485 -14.91 -30.48 -12.57
C GLU A 485 -14.85 -29.13 -13.31
N PRO A 486 -15.20 -28.01 -12.63
CA PRO A 486 -14.86 -26.69 -13.12
C PRO A 486 -13.36 -26.59 -13.40
N TYR A 487 -12.97 -25.98 -14.52
CA TYR A 487 -11.58 -25.81 -14.96
C TYR A 487 -10.84 -27.10 -15.41
N ALA A 488 -11.51 -28.26 -15.50
CA ALA A 488 -10.89 -29.49 -15.99
C ALA A 488 -10.22 -29.34 -17.37
N GLN A 489 -10.89 -28.65 -18.30
CA GLN A 489 -10.35 -28.39 -19.64
C GLN A 489 -9.15 -27.44 -19.62
N ASP A 490 -9.15 -26.45 -18.73
CA ASP A 490 -8.01 -25.55 -18.54
C ASP A 490 -6.82 -26.29 -17.92
N ALA A 491 -7.08 -27.22 -16.98
CA ALA A 491 -6.06 -28.09 -16.41
C ALA A 491 -5.46 -29.06 -17.44
N VAL A 492 -6.26 -29.58 -18.37
CA VAL A 492 -5.79 -30.39 -19.50
C VAL A 492 -4.88 -29.57 -20.42
N ARG A 493 -5.27 -28.34 -20.77
CA ARG A 493 -4.41 -27.44 -21.57
C ARG A 493 -3.11 -27.11 -20.86
N LEU A 494 -3.19 -26.78 -19.57
CA LEU A 494 -2.04 -26.54 -18.71
C LEU A 494 -1.08 -27.74 -18.71
N ARG A 495 -1.61 -28.95 -18.48
CA ARG A 495 -0.78 -30.16 -18.42
C ARG A 495 -0.03 -30.44 -19.71
N ARG A 496 -0.63 -30.13 -20.87
CA ARG A 496 0.05 -30.26 -22.17
C ARG A 496 1.24 -29.31 -22.28
N TRP A 497 1.08 -28.04 -21.90
CA TRP A 497 2.18 -27.07 -21.94
C TRP A 497 3.28 -27.40 -20.94
N ASP A 498 2.93 -27.92 -19.77
CA ASP A 498 3.87 -28.47 -18.80
C ASP A 498 4.61 -29.69 -19.38
N ASP A 499 3.92 -30.61 -20.05
CA ASP A 499 4.59 -31.73 -20.72
C ASP A 499 5.58 -31.29 -21.82
N GLU A 500 5.25 -30.23 -22.57
CA GLU A 500 6.07 -29.64 -23.63
C GLU A 500 7.23 -28.76 -23.12
N ALA A 501 7.16 -28.25 -21.88
CA ALA A 501 8.07 -27.25 -21.32
C ALA A 501 9.41 -27.83 -20.83
N LYS A 502 10.14 -28.53 -21.69
CA LYS A 502 11.35 -29.29 -21.34
C LYS A 502 12.49 -29.08 -22.34
N GLU A 503 12.50 -27.95 -23.03
CA GLU A 503 13.48 -27.65 -24.09
C GLU A 503 14.62 -26.78 -23.52
N PRO A 504 15.85 -27.30 -23.32
CA PRO A 504 16.93 -26.56 -22.63
C PRO A 504 17.32 -25.24 -23.30
N ASP A 505 17.27 -25.21 -24.64
CA ASP A 505 17.69 -24.05 -25.43
C ASP A 505 16.53 -23.09 -25.80
N ARG A 506 15.31 -23.32 -25.28
CA ARG A 506 14.14 -22.50 -25.64
C ARG A 506 14.19 -21.15 -24.92
N VAL A 507 14.33 -20.09 -25.70
CA VAL A 507 14.29 -18.70 -25.20
C VAL A 507 12.85 -18.26 -25.01
N VAL A 508 12.51 -17.88 -23.78
CA VAL A 508 11.16 -17.42 -23.40
C VAL A 508 11.23 -16.13 -22.57
N PRO A 509 10.13 -15.37 -22.45
CA PRO A 509 10.05 -14.23 -21.55
C PRO A 509 10.40 -14.62 -20.11
N GLY A 510 11.04 -13.71 -19.37
CA GLY A 510 11.39 -13.91 -17.97
C GLY A 510 10.22 -13.62 -17.02
N PHE A 511 10.44 -13.83 -15.71
CA PHE A 511 9.39 -13.58 -14.70
C PHE A 511 8.84 -12.14 -14.76
N GLU A 512 9.72 -11.15 -14.98
CA GLU A 512 9.34 -9.74 -15.05
C GLU A 512 8.31 -9.43 -16.14
N ASP A 513 8.32 -10.18 -17.24
CA ASP A 513 7.38 -10.02 -18.35
C ASP A 513 5.94 -10.41 -17.98
N TYR A 514 5.76 -11.08 -16.83
CA TYR A 514 4.47 -11.51 -16.28
C TYR A 514 4.05 -10.72 -15.03
N THR A 515 4.90 -9.87 -14.46
CA THR A 515 4.59 -9.11 -13.23
C THR A 515 3.31 -8.29 -13.37
N ALA A 516 3.13 -7.59 -14.50
CA ALA A 516 1.92 -6.78 -14.74
C ALA A 516 0.64 -7.63 -14.81
N LEU A 517 0.73 -8.84 -15.38
CA LEU A 517 -0.36 -9.81 -15.44
C LEU A 517 -0.72 -10.29 -14.02
N LEU A 518 0.29 -10.71 -13.24
CA LEU A 518 0.09 -11.18 -11.87
C LEU A 518 -0.53 -10.09 -11.00
N TYR A 519 -0.08 -8.84 -11.14
CA TYR A 519 -0.61 -7.69 -10.40
C TYR A 519 -2.12 -7.49 -10.57
N GLN A 520 -2.64 -7.76 -11.77
CA GLN A 520 -4.07 -7.63 -12.09
C GLN A 520 -4.89 -8.78 -11.50
N LEU A 521 -4.28 -9.93 -11.24
CA LEU A 521 -4.93 -11.14 -10.75
C LEU A 521 -4.90 -11.28 -9.21
N ILE A 522 -4.03 -10.52 -8.52
CA ILE A 522 -3.99 -10.49 -7.06
C ILE A 522 -5.25 -9.81 -6.51
N ARG A 523 -6.02 -10.56 -5.72
CA ARG A 523 -7.26 -10.10 -5.05
C ARG A 523 -7.01 -9.20 -3.86
#